data_AF-A0A0F8ZIS1-F1
#
_entry.id   AF-A0A0F8ZIS1-F1
#
_cell.length_a   1.000
_cell.length_b   1.000
_cell.length_c   1.000
_cell.angle_alpha   90.00
_cell.angle_beta   90.00
_cell.angle_gamma   90.00
#
_symmetry.space_group_name_H-M   'P 1'
#
loop_
_entity.id
_entity.type
_entity.pdbx_description
1 polymer ?
#
loop_
_entity_poly.entity_id
_entity_poly.type
_entity_poly.pdbx_seq_one_letter_code
_entity_poly.pdbx_strand_id
1 'polypeptide(L)'
;MKIFRSHQHRIFVISPFGPWFETKTWDLSPTDRIIGEAIEEGLVSQRKEVFKMVTKFDAAAISVGPDDILANVMAEFQKLKQRA
;
A
#
# COMPACT_ATOMS: atom_id res chain seq x y z
N MET A 1 10.04 11.20 -23.39
CA MET A 1 9.36 9.88 -23.37
C MET A 1 7.93 10.08 -23.87
N LYS A 2 7.49 9.32 -24.89
CA LYS A 2 6.11 9.43 -25.43
C LYS A 2 5.18 8.60 -24.52
N ILE A 3 4.15 9.23 -23.95
CA ILE A 3 3.22 8.57 -23.02
C ILE A 3 2.08 7.95 -23.84
N PHE A 4 1.98 6.62 -23.83
CA PHE A 4 0.90 5.88 -24.48
C PHE A 4 -0.30 5.78 -23.53
N ARG A 5 -1.50 6.06 -24.05
CA ARG A 5 -2.76 5.97 -23.29
C ARG A 5 -3.39 4.59 -23.42
N SER A 6 -4.35 4.27 -22.57
CA SER A 6 -5.03 2.97 -22.52
C SER A 6 -5.98 2.69 -23.70
N HIS A 7 -6.22 3.64 -24.60
CA HIS A 7 -7.05 3.48 -25.82
C HIS A 7 -8.38 2.74 -25.58
N GLN A 8 -9.24 3.30 -24.73
CA GLN A 8 -10.55 2.74 -24.33
C GLN A 8 -10.52 1.46 -23.48
N HIS A 9 -9.34 0.90 -23.18
CA HIS A 9 -9.20 -0.16 -22.19
C HIS A 9 -9.16 0.42 -20.76
N ARG A 10 -9.87 -0.20 -19.82
CA ARG A 10 -9.75 0.14 -18.40
C ARG A 10 -8.61 -0.65 -17.78
N ILE A 11 -7.57 0.05 -17.34
CA ILE A 11 -6.39 -0.55 -16.71
C ILE A 11 -6.46 -0.30 -15.21
N PHE A 12 -6.39 -1.39 -14.43
CA PHE A 12 -6.29 -1.34 -12.98
C PHE A 12 -4.96 -1.96 -12.55
N VAL A 13 -4.19 -1.21 -11.79
CA VAL A 13 -2.99 -1.70 -11.11
C VAL A 13 -3.39 -1.99 -9.67
N ILE A 14 -3.46 -3.26 -9.32
CA ILE A 14 -3.61 -3.68 -7.93
C ILE A 14 -2.20 -3.76 -7.36
N SER A 15 -1.93 -2.98 -6.31
CA SER A 15 -0.67 -3.01 -5.57
C SER A 15 -0.87 -3.87 -4.32
N PRO A 16 -0.62 -5.19 -4.39
CA PRO A 16 -0.63 -6.02 -3.21
C PRO A 16 0.60 -5.71 -2.35
N PHE A 17 0.33 -5.27 -1.13
CA PHE A 17 1.27 -5.09 -0.01
C PHE A 17 2.37 -4.03 -0.17
N GLY A 18 2.51 -3.18 0.86
CA GLY A 18 3.80 -2.59 1.21
C GLY A 18 4.72 -3.68 1.75
N PRO A 19 6.04 -3.47 1.74
CA PRO A 19 7.00 -4.48 2.19
C PRO A 19 6.65 -4.93 3.62
N TRP A 20 6.24 -6.19 3.74
CA TRP A 20 5.97 -6.80 5.03
C TRP A 20 7.31 -7.22 5.62
N PHE A 21 8.02 -6.28 6.22
CA PHE A 21 9.13 -6.65 7.07
C PHE A 21 8.53 -7.27 8.33
N GLU A 22 8.40 -8.59 8.37
CA GLU A 22 8.10 -9.35 9.59
C GLU A 22 9.30 -9.34 10.55
N THR A 23 10.03 -8.22 10.66
CA THR A 23 11.03 -8.11 11.71
C THR A 23 10.28 -7.93 13.01
N LYS A 24 10.22 -9.03 13.77
CA LYS A 24 9.78 -9.04 15.16
C LYS A 24 10.49 -7.90 15.89
N THR A 25 9.76 -6.82 16.16
CA THR A 25 10.35 -5.55 16.63
C THR A 25 11.09 -5.72 17.95
N TRP A 26 10.84 -6.80 18.70
CA TRP A 26 11.52 -7.17 19.94
C TRP A 26 12.92 -7.75 19.77
N ASP A 27 13.33 -8.18 18.57
CA ASP A 27 14.68 -8.72 18.28
C ASP A 27 15.63 -7.69 17.66
N LEU A 28 15.16 -6.45 17.42
CA LEU A 28 15.96 -5.39 16.79
C LEU A 28 16.61 -4.49 17.84
N SER A 29 17.91 -4.20 17.65
CA SER A 29 18.56 -3.15 18.44
C SER A 29 17.93 -1.78 18.12
N PRO A 30 18.09 -0.76 18.98
CA PRO A 30 17.59 0.59 18.68
C PRO A 30 18.08 1.13 17.34
N THR A 31 19.32 0.81 16.94
CA THR A 31 19.90 1.19 15.66
C THR A 31 19.18 0.51 14.49
N ASP A 32 18.91 -0.80 14.60
CA ASP A 32 18.25 -1.56 13.54
C ASP A 32 16.81 -1.09 13.31
N ARG A 33 16.12 -0.67 14.38
CA ARG A 33 14.78 -0.07 14.27
C ARG A 33 14.80 1.22 13.46
N ILE A 34 15.73 2.13 13.77
CA ILE A 34 15.87 3.41 13.06
C ILE A 34 16.20 3.17 11.58
N ILE A 35 17.07 2.20 11.28
CA ILE A 35 17.39 1.82 9.90
C ILE A 35 16.14 1.27 9.19
N GLY A 36 15.38 0.40 9.87
CA GLY A 36 14.13 -0.16 9.35
C GLY A 36 13.10 0.93 9.02
N GLU A 37 12.88 1.87 9.93
CA GLU A 37 11.97 3.01 9.74
C GLU A 37 12.39 3.88 8.54
N ALA A 38 13.69 4.19 8.42
CA ALA A 38 14.20 4.99 7.31
C ALA A 38 14.03 4.28 5.95
N ILE A 39 14.24 2.96 5.90
CA ILE A 39 14.00 2.15 4.70
C ILE A 39 12.52 2.15 4.34
N GLU A 40 11.64 1.93 5.32
CA GLU A 40 10.19 1.94 5.13
C GLU A 40 9.72 3.29 4.58
N GLU A 41 10.17 4.40 5.17
CA GLU A 41 9.82 5.74 4.70
C GLU A 41 10.27 5.97 3.25
N GLY A 42 11.48 5.54 2.90
CA GLY A 42 11.99 5.59 1.54
C GLY A 42 11.12 4.82 0.55
N LEU A 43 10.72 3.60 0.90
CA LEU A 43 9.87 2.75 0.05
C LEU A 43 8.45 3.31 -0.07
N VAL A 44 7.88 3.86 1.00
CA VAL A 44 6.58 4.55 0.97
C VAL A 44 6.63 5.76 0.04
N SER A 45 7.73 6.53 0.07
CA SER A 45 7.92 7.67 -0.82
C SER A 45 7.98 7.23 -2.29
N GLN A 46 8.81 6.24 -2.61
CA GLN A 46 8.90 5.67 -3.96
C GLN A 46 7.55 5.11 -4.45
N ARG A 47 6.80 4.46 -3.57
CA ARG A 47 5.46 3.96 -3.88
C ARG A 47 4.51 5.08 -4.28
N LYS A 48 4.52 6.21 -3.56
CA LYS A 48 3.71 7.39 -3.90
C LYS A 48 4.06 7.93 -5.30
N GLU A 49 5.34 7.95 -5.65
CA GLU A 49 5.79 8.37 -6.98
C GLU A 49 5.28 7.42 -8.07
N VAL A 50 5.36 6.11 -7.85
CA VAL A 50 4.82 5.10 -8.78
C VAL A 50 3.32 5.28 -8.99
N PHE A 51 2.54 5.44 -7.92
CA PHE A 51 1.10 5.70 -8.02
C PHE A 51 0.80 6.95 -8.84
N LYS A 52 1.56 8.04 -8.63
CA LYS A 52 1.45 9.27 -9.41
C LYS A 52 1.86 9.09 -10.87
N MET A 53 2.77 8.17 -11.18
CA MET A 53 3.14 7.86 -12.56
C MET A 53 2.05 7.05 -13.26
N VAL A 54 1.47 6.05 -12.59
CA VAL A 54 0.43 5.18 -13.14
C VAL A 54 -0.79 5.99 -13.62
N THR A 55 -1.20 7.02 -12.86
CA THR A 55 -2.32 7.89 -13.26
C THR A 55 -2.06 8.66 -14.56
N LYS A 56 -0.80 8.93 -14.92
CA LYS A 56 -0.44 9.57 -16.20
C LYS A 56 -0.75 8.70 -17.41
N PHE A 57 -0.93 7.39 -17.22
CA PHE A 57 -1.27 6.43 -18.27
C PHE A 57 -2.77 6.17 -18.41
N ASP A 58 -3.62 6.92 -17.71
CA ASP A 58 -5.07 6.66 -17.64
C ASP A 58 -5.40 5.29 -17.02
N ALA A 59 -4.55 4.87 -16.07
CA ALA A 59 -4.73 3.67 -15.27
C ALA A 59 -5.04 4.06 -13.82
N ALA A 60 -5.91 3.27 -13.17
CA ALA A 60 -6.21 3.43 -11.75
C ALA A 60 -5.28 2.52 -10.93
N ALA A 61 -4.60 3.08 -9.93
CA ALA A 61 -3.84 2.31 -8.95
C ALA A 61 -4.67 2.12 -7.68
N ILE A 62 -4.86 0.86 -7.27
CA ILE A 62 -5.63 0.48 -6.07
C ILE A 62 -4.65 -0.13 -5.07
N SER A 63 -4.58 0.47 -3.89
CA SER A 63 -3.85 -0.07 -2.75
C SER A 63 -4.70 -1.11 -2.04
N VAL A 64 -4.14 -2.30 -1.81
CA VAL A 64 -4.81 -3.37 -1.04
C VAL A 64 -3.92 -3.84 0.11
N GLY A 65 -3.26 -2.89 0.78
CA GLY A 65 -2.46 -3.18 1.96
C GLY A 65 -3.32 -3.56 3.18
N PRO A 66 -2.72 -4.12 4.22
CA PRO A 66 -3.41 -4.48 5.46
C PRO A 66 -4.14 -3.28 6.05
N ASP A 67 -3.50 -2.11 6.09
CA ASP A 67 -4.11 -0.89 6.62
C ASP A 67 -5.31 -0.42 5.80
N ASP A 68 -5.23 -0.53 4.47
CA ASP A 68 -6.33 -0.16 3.57
C ASP A 68 -7.55 -1.10 3.74
N ILE A 69 -7.28 -2.39 4.01
CA ILE A 69 -8.31 -3.40 4.21
C ILE A 69 -8.85 -3.38 5.66
N LEU A 70 -8.03 -2.98 6.63
CA LEU A 70 -8.35 -3.01 8.06
C LEU A 70 -9.59 -2.19 8.37
N ALA A 71 -9.76 -1.01 7.76
CA ALA A 71 -10.96 -0.20 7.96
C ALA A 71 -12.24 -0.97 7.57
N ASN A 72 -12.22 -1.67 6.43
CA ASN A 72 -13.35 -2.47 5.96
C ASN A 72 -13.59 -3.68 6.87
N VAL A 73 -12.52 -4.36 7.29
CA VAL A 73 -12.60 -5.50 8.22
C VAL A 73 -13.18 -5.07 9.56
N MET A 74 -12.73 -3.94 10.11
CA MET A 74 -13.22 -3.40 11.38
C MET A 74 -14.68 -2.95 11.29
N ALA A 75 -15.07 -2.32 10.19
CA ALA A 75 -16.47 -1.95 9.96
C ALA A 75 -17.38 -3.19 9.90
N GLU A 76 -16.95 -4.26 9.24
CA GLU A 76 -17.73 -5.49 9.17
C GLU A 76 -17.81 -6.20 10.53
N PHE A 77 -16.70 -6.20 11.28
CA PHE A 77 -16.67 -6.73 12.65
C PHE A 77 -17.67 -5.99 13.57
N GLN A 78 -17.74 -4.66 13.48
CA GLN A 78 -18.71 -3.87 14.25
C GLN A 78 -20.16 -4.23 13.91
N LYS A 79 -20.50 -4.43 12.64
CA LYS A 79 -21.85 -4.84 12.22
C LYS A 79 -22.22 -6.21 12.79
N LEU A 80 -21.28 -7.16 12.79
CA LEU A 80 -21.50 -8.49 13.37
C LEU A 80 -21.74 -8.40 14.88
N LYS A 81 -20.96 -7.57 15.59
CA LYS A 81 -21.14 -7.34 17.03
C LYS A 81 -22.49 -6.69 17.38
N GLN A 82 -23.04 -5.84 16.51
CA GLN A 82 -24.37 -5.25 16.71
C GLN A 82 -25.53 -6.22 16.44
N ARG A 83 -25.27 -7.31 15.71
CA ARG A 83 -26.25 -8.35 15.37
C ARG A 83 -26.25 -9.53 16.34
N ALA A 84 -25.22 -9.64 17.18
CA ALA A 84 -25.08 -10.64 18.24
C ALA A 84 -25.63 -10.11 19.56
#